data_AF-A0A7S1RD02-F1
#
_entry.id   AF-A0A7S1RD02-F1
#
_cell.length_a   1.000
_cell.length_b   1.000
_cell.length_c   1.000
_cell.angle_alpha   90.00
_cell.angle_beta   90.00
_cell.angle_gamma   90.00
#
_symmetry.space_group_name_H-M   'P 1'
#
loop_
_entity.id
_entity.type
_entity.pdbx_description
1 polymer ?
#
loop_
_entity_poly.entity_id
_entity_poly.type
_entity_poly.pdbx_seq_one_letter_code
_entity_poly.pdbx_strand_id
1 'polypeptide(L)'
;VGGNTGLDASMFAVKFPLVQLFTYEPVPEYFEALQDHMANMSGVTVSNFGLSDRNCTAMFNIDGQSSSNIATKGRRQAKAVLRDVDTVLSELQKDTGLVPDVVSLNCEGCEYAVLRRMADRGWLGRVRFVQLSWHLVLDMHDRVTQRCAIERILRQHYDPVYYTEHFGWQGWRLHGVAGHNTTRTTTTVPAEDFSQFQDAVEPGETGDLGGADAPGDA
;
A
#
# COMPACT_ATOMS: atom_id res chain seq x y z
N VAL A 1 -7.24 3.12 1.04
CA VAL A 1 -6.12 4.07 0.92
C VAL A 1 -5.96 4.40 -0.55
N GLY A 2 -5.88 5.69 -0.89
CA GLY A 2 -6.05 6.16 -2.27
C GLY A 2 -7.53 6.26 -2.61
N GLY A 3 -8.20 7.24 -2.00
CA GLY A 3 -9.63 7.43 -2.15
C GLY A 3 -10.03 7.91 -3.55
N ASN A 4 -9.14 8.63 -4.24
CA ASN A 4 -9.37 9.29 -5.52
C ASN A 4 -10.75 9.98 -5.51
N THR A 5 -11.59 9.78 -6.53
CA THR A 5 -12.97 10.29 -6.60
C THR A 5 -14.01 9.39 -5.94
N GLY A 6 -13.59 8.30 -5.26
CA GLY A 6 -14.45 7.47 -4.43
C GLY A 6 -15.07 6.25 -5.07
N LEU A 7 -14.74 5.91 -6.32
CA LEU A 7 -15.31 4.74 -7.01
C LEU A 7 -15.10 3.43 -6.24
N ASP A 8 -13.89 3.16 -5.75
CA ASP A 8 -13.62 1.91 -5.02
C ASP A 8 -14.27 1.91 -3.63
N ALA A 9 -14.19 3.04 -2.92
CA ALA A 9 -14.72 3.16 -1.56
C ALA A 9 -16.26 3.05 -1.53
N SER A 10 -16.95 3.59 -2.54
CA SER A 10 -18.42 3.57 -2.58
C SER A 10 -18.93 2.14 -2.79
N MET A 11 -18.21 1.32 -3.53
CA MET A 11 -18.55 -0.10 -3.70
C MET A 11 -18.55 -0.86 -2.37
N PHE A 12 -17.64 -0.55 -1.44
CA PHE A 12 -17.67 -1.11 -0.09
C PHE A 12 -18.86 -0.58 0.72
N ALA A 13 -19.08 0.73 0.72
CA ALA A 13 -20.18 1.34 1.47
C ALA A 13 -21.56 0.84 1.02
N VAL A 14 -21.77 0.71 -0.30
CA VAL A 14 -23.03 0.19 -0.88
C VAL A 14 -23.21 -1.30 -0.57
N LYS A 15 -22.14 -2.10 -0.71
CA LYS A 15 -22.21 -3.55 -0.48
C LYS A 15 -22.36 -3.92 0.99
N PHE A 16 -21.79 -3.11 1.89
CA PHE A 16 -21.76 -3.33 3.32
C PHE A 16 -22.30 -2.10 4.06
N PRO A 17 -23.63 -1.89 4.14
CA PRO A 17 -24.22 -0.65 4.63
C PRO A 17 -23.94 -0.34 6.11
N LEU A 18 -23.44 -1.30 6.89
CA LEU A 18 -23.04 -1.14 8.28
C LEU A 18 -21.52 -1.01 8.46
N VAL A 19 -20.76 -0.90 7.36
CA VAL A 19 -19.30 -0.78 7.42
C VAL A 19 -18.91 0.57 8.03
N GLN A 20 -17.88 0.53 8.88
CA GLN A 20 -17.15 1.74 9.24
C GLN A 20 -15.98 1.88 8.26
N LEU A 21 -16.09 2.82 7.32
CA LEU A 21 -15.14 3.01 6.23
C LEU A 21 -14.31 4.26 6.45
N PHE A 22 -12.99 4.09 6.47
CA PHE A 22 -12.02 5.18 6.52
C PHE A 22 -11.28 5.25 5.19
N THR A 23 -11.38 6.39 4.50
CA THR A 23 -10.72 6.61 3.22
C THR A 23 -9.84 7.86 3.25
N TYR A 24 -8.72 7.79 2.52
CA TYR A 24 -7.59 8.72 2.61
C TYR A 24 -7.22 9.17 1.21
N GLU A 25 -7.33 10.46 0.94
CA GLU A 25 -7.00 11.08 -0.34
C GLU A 25 -6.11 12.31 -0.14
N PRO A 26 -4.83 12.28 -0.57
CA PRO A 26 -3.90 13.39 -0.40
C PRO A 26 -4.13 14.59 -1.32
N VAL A 27 -4.71 14.40 -2.51
CA VAL A 27 -4.84 15.46 -3.51
C VAL A 27 -6.12 16.25 -3.24
N PRO A 28 -6.04 17.57 -2.95
CA PRO A 28 -7.20 18.34 -2.49
C PRO A 28 -8.42 18.26 -3.39
N GLU A 29 -8.24 18.27 -4.71
CA GLU A 29 -9.36 18.23 -5.67
C GLU A 29 -10.03 16.86 -5.74
N TYR A 30 -9.27 15.77 -5.60
CA TYR A 30 -9.86 14.44 -5.50
C TYR A 30 -10.52 14.25 -4.15
N PHE A 31 -9.95 14.81 -3.08
CA PHE A 31 -10.58 14.82 -1.77
C PHE A 31 -11.92 15.56 -1.78
N GLU A 32 -12.02 16.72 -2.44
CA GLU A 32 -13.29 17.44 -2.61
C GLU A 32 -14.31 16.58 -3.36
N ALA A 33 -13.93 16.01 -4.50
CA ALA A 33 -14.81 15.12 -5.27
C ALA A 33 -15.22 13.86 -4.47
N LEU A 34 -14.31 13.30 -3.68
CA LEU A 34 -14.56 12.16 -2.79
C LEU A 34 -15.55 12.52 -1.69
N GLN A 35 -15.38 13.68 -1.06
CA GLN A 35 -16.28 14.16 -0.01
C GLN A 35 -17.70 14.33 -0.56
N ASP A 36 -17.85 14.94 -1.74
CA ASP A 36 -19.13 15.10 -2.40
C ASP A 36 -19.77 13.75 -2.76
N HIS A 37 -19.00 12.82 -3.32
CA HIS A 37 -19.48 11.48 -3.68
C HIS A 37 -19.94 10.69 -2.44
N MET A 38 -19.26 10.86 -1.31
CA MET A 38 -19.54 10.11 -0.07
C MET A 38 -20.52 10.80 0.87
N ALA A 39 -20.99 12.02 0.55
CA ALA A 39 -21.74 12.87 1.49
C ALA A 39 -22.99 12.21 2.10
N ASN A 40 -23.65 11.32 1.37
CA ASN A 40 -24.87 10.64 1.81
C ASN A 40 -24.64 9.19 2.30
N MET A 41 -23.38 8.77 2.46
CA MET A 41 -23.04 7.42 2.90
C MET A 41 -22.76 7.40 4.41
N SER A 42 -23.61 6.72 5.17
CA SER A 42 -23.42 6.54 6.60
C SER A 42 -22.20 5.68 6.90
N GLY A 43 -21.47 6.00 7.97
CA GLY A 43 -20.30 5.21 8.40
C GLY A 43 -19.02 5.48 7.61
N VAL A 44 -19.02 6.46 6.70
CA VAL A 44 -17.84 6.86 5.92
C VAL A 44 -17.13 8.06 6.55
N THR A 45 -15.83 7.95 6.74
CA THR A 45 -14.94 9.05 7.14
C THR A 45 -13.91 9.29 6.03
N VAL A 46 -13.89 10.50 5.49
CA VAL A 46 -12.96 10.93 4.44
C VAL A 46 -11.89 11.85 5.06
N SER A 47 -10.62 11.60 4.76
CA SER A 47 -9.49 12.38 5.27
C SER A 47 -8.60 12.93 4.15
N ASN A 48 -8.28 14.23 4.22
CA ASN A 48 -7.43 14.93 3.25
C ASN A 48 -5.94 14.78 3.57
N PHE A 49 -5.47 13.53 3.57
CA PHE A 49 -4.05 13.18 3.62
C PHE A 49 -3.88 11.78 3.03
N GLY A 50 -2.69 11.50 2.52
CA GLY A 50 -2.29 10.15 2.08
C GLY A 50 -1.60 9.38 3.19
N LEU A 51 -1.38 8.08 2.99
CA LEU A 51 -0.61 7.25 3.90
C LEU A 51 0.77 6.93 3.33
N SER A 52 1.76 6.81 4.21
CA SER A 52 3.14 6.48 3.90
C SER A 52 3.80 5.75 5.08
N ASP A 53 5.11 5.50 4.99
CA ASP A 53 5.94 4.90 6.05
C ASP A 53 6.38 5.90 7.14
N ARG A 54 6.10 7.19 6.93
CA ARG A 54 6.44 8.31 7.83
C ARG A 54 5.54 9.51 7.57
N ASN A 55 5.50 10.43 8.52
CA ASN A 55 4.90 11.75 8.31
C ASN A 55 5.81 12.58 7.39
N CYS A 56 5.28 13.04 6.26
CA CYS A 56 6.00 13.91 5.36
C CYS A 56 5.06 14.73 4.48
N THR A 57 5.66 15.53 3.60
CA THR A 57 4.94 16.19 2.51
C THR A 57 5.54 15.72 1.20
N ALA A 58 4.70 15.43 0.22
CA ALA A 58 5.10 15.03 -1.13
C ALA A 58 4.46 15.94 -2.18
N MET A 59 5.06 15.98 -3.37
CA MET A 59 4.50 16.62 -4.54
C MET A 59 3.88 15.55 -5.45
N PHE A 60 2.60 15.72 -5.76
CA PHE A 60 1.88 14.88 -6.70
C PHE A 60 1.72 15.62 -8.01
N ASN A 61 1.89 14.91 -9.13
CA ASN A 61 1.38 15.36 -10.41
C ASN A 61 -0.08 14.97 -10.53
N ILE A 62 -0.89 15.91 -11.01
CA ILE A 62 -2.31 15.70 -11.25
C ILE A 62 -2.51 15.42 -12.73
N ASP A 63 -2.80 14.16 -13.08
CA ASP A 63 -3.07 13.68 -14.43
C ASP A 63 -4.43 12.96 -14.51
N GLY A 64 -5.52 13.71 -14.50
CA GLY A 64 -6.84 13.12 -14.72
C GLY A 64 -7.22 12.10 -13.64
N GLN A 65 -7.39 10.82 -13.99
CA GLN A 65 -7.76 9.75 -13.03
C GLN A 65 -6.55 9.03 -12.40
N SER A 66 -5.31 9.38 -12.76
CA SER A 66 -4.09 8.83 -12.17
C SER A 66 -3.24 9.96 -11.61
N SER A 67 -2.99 9.97 -10.30
CA SER A 67 -2.05 10.90 -9.66
C SER A 67 -0.76 10.19 -9.32
N SER A 68 0.31 10.45 -10.07
CA SER A 68 1.64 9.91 -9.75
C SER A 68 2.46 10.91 -8.93
N ASN A 69 3.38 10.41 -8.11
CA ASN A 69 4.35 11.24 -7.36
C ASN A 69 5.53 11.76 -8.21
N ILE A 70 5.53 11.53 -9.52
CA ILE A 70 6.67 11.83 -10.39
C ILE A 70 6.53 13.23 -10.94
N ALA A 71 7.40 14.18 -10.60
CA ALA A 71 7.39 15.51 -11.22
C ALA A 71 7.67 15.46 -12.74
N THR A 72 6.73 15.91 -13.57
CA THR A 72 6.95 16.08 -15.02
C THR A 72 6.66 17.53 -15.40
N LYS A 73 7.50 18.10 -16.28
CA LYS A 73 7.35 19.49 -16.74
C LYS A 73 6.00 19.67 -17.45
N GLY A 74 5.24 20.69 -17.06
CA GLY A 74 3.99 21.10 -17.71
C GLY A 74 2.71 20.52 -17.12
N ARG A 75 2.80 19.72 -16.05
CA ARG A 75 1.63 19.15 -15.34
C ARG A 75 1.32 19.93 -14.08
N ARG A 76 0.03 20.00 -13.71
CA ARG A 76 -0.38 20.66 -12.47
C ARG A 76 0.09 19.81 -11.29
N GLN A 77 0.74 20.46 -10.33
CA GLN A 77 1.27 19.78 -9.15
C GLN A 77 0.51 20.19 -7.90
N ALA A 78 0.25 19.23 -7.01
CA ALA A 78 -0.30 19.50 -5.69
C ALA A 78 0.65 19.03 -4.60
N LYS A 79 0.88 19.91 -3.62
CA LYS A 79 1.58 19.57 -2.39
C LYS A 79 0.58 18.86 -1.47
N ALA A 80 0.93 17.68 -1.01
CA ALA A 80 0.04 16.89 -0.17
C ALA A 80 0.71 16.37 1.10
N VAL A 81 -0.09 16.26 2.16
CA VAL A 81 0.34 15.72 3.45
C VAL A 81 0.22 14.20 3.41
N LEU A 82 1.28 13.52 3.83
CA LEU A 82 1.31 12.08 4.05
C LEU A 82 1.52 11.80 5.53
N ARG A 83 0.73 10.87 6.08
CA ARG A 83 0.85 10.40 7.47
C ARG A 83 1.41 8.98 7.53
N ASP A 84 2.16 8.69 8.57
CA ASP A 84 2.62 7.34 8.87
C ASP A 84 1.41 6.40 9.09
N VAL A 85 1.32 5.35 8.29
CA VAL A 85 0.22 4.36 8.36
C VAL A 85 0.15 3.72 9.75
N ASP A 86 1.28 3.49 10.41
CA ASP A 86 1.31 2.90 11.75
C ASP A 86 0.62 3.79 12.79
N THR A 87 0.88 5.09 12.70
CA THR A 87 0.25 6.09 13.56
C THR A 87 -1.26 6.12 13.31
N VAL A 88 -1.68 6.17 12.04
CA VAL A 88 -3.10 6.24 11.67
C VAL A 88 -3.86 4.97 12.08
N LEU A 89 -3.29 3.79 11.85
CA LEU A 89 -3.89 2.52 12.26
C LEU A 89 -3.96 2.39 13.79
N SER A 90 -2.95 2.89 14.52
CA SER A 90 -2.96 2.91 15.99
C SER A 90 -4.03 3.85 16.55
N GLU A 91 -4.19 5.03 15.95
CA GLU A 91 -5.27 5.98 16.28
C GLU A 91 -6.64 5.33 16.05
N LEU A 92 -6.87 4.74 14.87
CA LEU A 92 -8.11 4.04 14.57
C LEU A 92 -8.38 2.89 15.55
N GLN A 93 -7.37 2.09 15.87
CA GLN A 93 -7.53 0.99 16.81
C GLN A 93 -7.89 1.50 18.21
N LYS A 94 -7.29 2.61 18.65
CA LYS A 94 -7.61 3.23 19.93
C LYS A 94 -9.04 3.77 19.97
N ASP A 95 -9.47 4.43 18.88
CA ASP A 95 -10.77 5.09 18.81
C ASP A 95 -11.92 4.09 18.64
N THR A 96 -11.71 3.01 17.89
CA THR A 96 -12.73 1.99 17.59
C THR A 96 -12.66 0.79 18.53
N GLY A 97 -11.53 0.54 19.18
CA GLY A 97 -11.24 -0.69 19.91
C GLY A 97 -10.96 -1.90 19.01
N LEU A 98 -10.87 -1.72 17.69
CA LEU A 98 -10.82 -2.80 16.71
C LEU A 98 -9.59 -2.68 15.80
N VAL A 99 -9.06 -3.82 15.35
CA VAL A 99 -8.13 -3.87 14.21
C VAL A 99 -8.96 -3.84 12.93
N PRO A 100 -8.55 -3.13 11.87
CA PRO A 100 -9.27 -3.17 10.61
C PRO A 100 -9.45 -4.59 10.10
N ASP A 101 -10.69 -4.97 9.75
CA ASP A 101 -10.96 -6.24 9.07
C ASP A 101 -10.34 -6.26 7.67
N VAL A 102 -10.40 -5.12 6.97
CA VAL A 102 -9.91 -4.96 5.59
C VAL A 102 -9.02 -3.74 5.48
N VAL A 103 -7.86 -3.91 4.83
CA VAL A 103 -7.07 -2.80 4.30
C VAL A 103 -7.06 -2.92 2.77
N SER A 104 -7.56 -1.89 2.09
CA SER A 104 -7.54 -1.78 0.63
C SER A 104 -6.56 -0.67 0.20
N LEU A 105 -5.62 -0.99 -0.68
CA LEU A 105 -4.56 -0.10 -1.16
C LEU A 105 -4.63 0.05 -2.69
N ASN A 106 -4.86 1.28 -3.14
CA ASN A 106 -4.88 1.66 -4.55
C ASN A 106 -4.47 3.14 -4.65
N CYS A 107 -3.17 3.42 -4.49
CA CYS A 107 -2.64 4.75 -4.17
C CYS A 107 -1.41 5.13 -5.01
N GLU A 108 -1.37 4.70 -6.27
CA GLU A 108 -0.46 5.22 -7.29
C GLU A 108 1.03 5.15 -6.90
N GLY A 109 1.40 4.09 -6.16
CA GLY A 109 2.77 3.80 -5.76
C GLY A 109 3.00 3.82 -4.25
N CYS A 110 2.06 4.31 -3.44
CA CYS A 110 2.22 4.30 -1.99
C CYS A 110 2.18 2.86 -1.39
N GLU A 111 1.73 1.86 -2.15
CA GLU A 111 1.56 0.48 -1.69
C GLU A 111 2.85 -0.09 -1.11
N TYR A 112 4.00 0.22 -1.73
CA TYR A 112 5.30 -0.28 -1.31
C TYR A 112 5.67 0.24 0.09
N ALA A 113 5.61 1.56 0.30
CA ALA A 113 5.94 2.18 1.58
C ALA A 113 4.94 1.79 2.67
N VAL A 114 3.64 1.80 2.36
CA VAL A 114 2.57 1.48 3.31
C VAL A 114 2.64 0.01 3.74
N LEU A 115 2.71 -0.94 2.80
CA LEU A 115 2.77 -2.36 3.15
C LEU A 115 4.07 -2.72 3.88
N ARG A 116 5.19 -2.10 3.50
CA ARG A 116 6.45 -2.32 4.23
C ARG A 116 6.35 -1.83 5.67
N ARG A 117 5.83 -0.63 5.88
CA ARG A 117 5.60 -0.08 7.23
C ARG A 117 4.63 -0.94 8.03
N MET A 118 3.54 -1.40 7.42
CA MET A 118 2.59 -2.32 8.06
C MET A 118 3.25 -3.63 8.48
N ALA A 119 4.15 -4.18 7.65
CA ALA A 119 4.91 -5.37 8.00
C ALA A 119 5.85 -5.12 9.19
N ASP A 120 6.68 -4.08 9.10
CA ASP A 120 7.68 -3.74 10.13
C ASP A 120 7.04 -3.43 11.50
N ARG A 121 5.76 -3.04 11.51
CA ARG A 121 4.99 -2.70 12.71
C ARG A 121 4.03 -3.80 13.16
N GLY A 122 4.06 -4.97 12.51
CA GLY A 122 3.27 -6.13 12.90
C GLY A 122 1.76 -6.01 12.62
N TRP A 123 1.36 -5.14 11.70
CA TRP A 123 -0.04 -5.06 11.23
C TRP A 123 -0.38 -6.21 10.29
N LEU A 124 0.58 -6.60 9.43
CA LEU A 124 0.46 -7.81 8.62
C LEU A 124 0.54 -9.02 9.56
N GLY A 125 -0.48 -9.88 9.52
CA GLY A 125 -0.71 -10.94 10.51
C GLY A 125 -1.85 -10.64 11.49
N ARG A 126 -2.37 -9.40 11.52
CA ARG A 126 -3.52 -8.99 12.36
C ARG A 126 -4.73 -8.56 11.53
N VAL A 127 -4.51 -7.85 10.43
CA VAL A 127 -5.57 -7.46 9.48
C VAL A 127 -6.09 -8.71 8.79
N ARG A 128 -7.41 -8.91 8.75
CA ARG A 128 -8.03 -10.16 8.24
C ARG A 128 -7.96 -10.27 6.72
N PHE A 129 -8.02 -9.15 6.01
CA PHE A 129 -7.96 -9.12 4.56
C PHE A 129 -7.15 -7.92 4.05
N VAL A 130 -6.20 -8.18 3.15
CA VAL A 130 -5.45 -7.13 2.46
C VAL A 130 -5.79 -7.21 0.97
N GLN A 131 -6.38 -6.14 0.46
CA GLN A 131 -6.58 -5.93 -0.97
C GLN A 131 -5.57 -4.88 -1.43
N LEU A 132 -4.89 -5.13 -2.55
CA LEU A 132 -3.98 -4.14 -3.12
C LEU A 132 -3.95 -4.20 -4.65
N SER A 133 -3.71 -3.06 -5.29
CA SER A 133 -3.41 -2.95 -6.72
C SER A 133 -1.99 -2.39 -6.87
N TRP A 134 -1.09 -3.14 -7.50
CA TRP A 134 0.30 -2.69 -7.66
C TRP A 134 0.43 -1.69 -8.80
N HIS A 135 0.80 -0.45 -8.48
CA HIS A 135 1.11 0.54 -9.51
C HIS A 135 2.54 0.41 -10.02
N LEU A 136 2.71 0.75 -11.31
CA LEU A 136 4.00 0.93 -11.93
C LEU A 136 4.54 2.33 -11.61
N VAL A 137 5.57 2.37 -10.77
CA VAL A 137 6.26 3.61 -10.38
C VAL A 137 7.57 3.68 -11.18
N LEU A 138 7.64 4.56 -12.17
CA LEU A 138 8.72 4.59 -13.16
C LEU A 138 10.09 4.95 -12.56
N ASP A 139 10.10 5.73 -11.49
CA ASP A 139 11.30 6.17 -10.77
C ASP A 139 11.73 5.21 -9.63
N MET A 140 10.95 4.17 -9.35
CA MET A 140 11.30 3.12 -8.39
C MET A 140 12.06 1.99 -9.11
N HIS A 141 13.39 2.07 -9.05
CA HIS A 141 14.30 1.18 -9.78
C HIS A 141 14.32 -0.25 -9.21
N ASP A 142 14.12 -0.40 -7.91
CA ASP A 142 14.12 -1.66 -7.17
C ASP A 142 12.70 -2.21 -6.91
N ARG A 143 11.68 -1.71 -7.64
CA ARG A 143 10.25 -2.05 -7.40
C ARG A 143 9.97 -3.56 -7.36
N VAL A 144 10.64 -4.34 -8.22
CA VAL A 144 10.46 -5.80 -8.27
C VAL A 144 10.96 -6.42 -6.97
N THR A 145 12.15 -6.02 -6.51
CA THR A 145 12.73 -6.47 -5.24
C THR A 145 11.85 -6.09 -4.06
N GLN A 146 11.35 -4.86 -4.01
CA GLN A 146 10.45 -4.41 -2.93
C GLN A 146 9.14 -5.20 -2.92
N ARG A 147 8.52 -5.38 -4.09
CA ARG A 147 7.31 -6.20 -4.23
C ARG A 147 7.55 -7.64 -3.78
N CYS A 148 8.64 -8.26 -4.21
CA CYS A 148 8.99 -9.63 -3.80
C CYS A 148 9.16 -9.75 -2.29
N ALA A 149 9.80 -8.76 -1.65
CA ALA A 149 9.96 -8.74 -0.19
C ALA A 149 8.61 -8.64 0.53
N ILE A 150 7.69 -7.79 0.06
CA ILE A 150 6.35 -7.64 0.62
C ILE A 150 5.52 -8.91 0.39
N GLU A 151 5.50 -9.44 -0.84
CA GLU A 151 4.77 -10.67 -1.16
C GLU A 151 5.29 -11.87 -0.35
N ARG A 152 6.60 -11.93 -0.03
CA ARG A 152 7.14 -12.96 0.87
C ARG A 152 6.52 -12.88 2.26
N ILE A 153 6.39 -11.68 2.81
CA ILE A 153 5.74 -11.46 4.13
C ILE A 153 4.24 -11.80 4.04
N LEU A 154 3.56 -11.39 2.98
CA LEU A 154 2.14 -11.75 2.78
C LEU A 154 1.96 -13.27 2.74
N ARG A 155 2.79 -14.01 2.01
CA ARG A 155 2.73 -15.49 1.97
C ARG A 155 3.00 -16.17 3.32
N GLN A 156 3.70 -15.51 4.24
CA GLN A 156 3.93 -16.04 5.59
C GLN A 156 2.68 -15.99 6.48
N HIS A 157 1.77 -15.05 6.23
CA HIS A 157 0.61 -14.80 7.10
C HIS A 157 -0.74 -14.98 6.41
N TYR A 158 -0.79 -15.02 5.08
CA TYR A 158 -2.01 -14.95 4.29
C TYR A 158 -2.08 -16.03 3.21
N ASP A 159 -3.29 -16.47 2.91
CA ASP A 159 -3.64 -17.24 1.71
C ASP A 159 -4.00 -16.26 0.58
N PRO A 160 -3.46 -16.43 -0.64
CA PRO A 160 -3.91 -15.66 -1.79
C PRO A 160 -5.35 -16.06 -2.15
N VAL A 161 -6.23 -15.07 -2.38
CA VAL A 161 -7.65 -15.28 -2.72
C VAL A 161 -7.90 -15.03 -4.20
N TYR A 162 -7.35 -13.94 -4.73
CA TYR A 162 -7.32 -13.67 -6.16
C TYR A 162 -6.03 -12.96 -6.51
N TYR A 163 -5.59 -13.18 -7.74
CA TYR A 163 -4.36 -12.64 -8.28
C TYR A 163 -4.57 -12.38 -9.75
N THR A 164 -4.53 -11.11 -10.15
CA THR A 164 -4.49 -10.75 -11.55
C THR A 164 -3.03 -10.73 -12.01
N GLU A 165 -2.74 -11.33 -13.17
CA GLU A 165 -1.39 -11.29 -13.72
C GLU A 165 -0.98 -9.85 -14.02
N HIS A 166 0.29 -9.52 -13.74
CA HIS A 166 0.95 -8.24 -14.02
C HIS A 166 0.24 -6.96 -13.48
N PHE A 167 0.76 -6.40 -12.38
CA PHE A 167 0.43 -5.05 -11.88
C PHE A 167 -1.07 -4.74 -11.77
N GLY A 168 -1.86 -5.70 -11.27
CA GLY A 168 -3.27 -5.52 -11.00
C GLY A 168 -3.67 -5.88 -9.57
N TRP A 169 -4.98 -6.02 -9.35
CA TRP A 169 -5.57 -6.37 -8.07
C TRP A 169 -5.13 -7.75 -7.55
N GLN A 170 -4.79 -7.76 -6.27
CA GLN A 170 -4.53 -8.95 -5.45
C GLN A 170 -5.34 -8.89 -4.17
N GLY A 171 -5.72 -10.06 -3.67
CA GLY A 171 -6.43 -10.23 -2.41
C GLY A 171 -5.77 -11.30 -1.57
N TRP A 172 -5.55 -11.00 -0.29
CA TRP A 172 -4.83 -11.83 0.66
C TRP A 172 -5.67 -11.98 1.93
N ARG A 173 -6.00 -13.21 2.32
CA ARG A 173 -6.80 -13.52 3.51
C ARG A 173 -5.92 -14.12 4.59
N LEU A 174 -6.00 -13.60 5.81
CA LEU A 174 -5.19 -14.06 6.94
C LEU A 174 -5.42 -15.57 7.17
N HIS A 175 -4.34 -16.31 7.44
CA HIS A 175 -4.41 -17.74 7.73
C HIS A 175 -5.38 -18.03 8.87
N GLY A 176 -6.07 -19.18 8.79
CA GLY A 176 -6.97 -19.62 9.86
C GLY A 176 -8.25 -18.79 10.02
N VAL A 177 -8.47 -17.74 9.21
CA VAL A 177 -9.78 -17.08 9.09
C VAL A 177 -10.67 -17.98 8.23
N ALA A 178 -11.19 -19.05 8.83
CA ALA A 178 -12.28 -19.83 8.25
C ALA A 178 -13.51 -18.91 8.08
N GLY A 179 -14.17 -18.98 6.93
CA GLY A 179 -15.51 -18.42 6.80
C GLY A 179 -16.37 -19.01 7.91
N HIS A 180 -16.94 -18.15 8.76
CA HIS A 180 -17.54 -18.46 10.06
C HIS A 180 -17.84 -19.95 10.31
N ASN A 181 -16.89 -20.66 10.94
CA ASN A 181 -17.22 -21.55 12.05
C ASN A 181 -16.00 -21.95 12.89
N THR A 182 -16.26 -21.90 14.19
CA THR A 182 -15.58 -22.57 15.31
C THR A 182 -14.26 -22.00 15.85
N THR A 183 -14.34 -21.72 17.15
CA THR A 183 -13.36 -21.27 18.13
C THR A 183 -12.02 -22.00 18.03
N ARG A 184 -10.91 -21.26 18.05
CA ARG A 184 -9.63 -21.78 18.56
C ARG A 184 -8.80 -20.70 19.24
N THR A 185 -8.39 -21.05 20.46
CA THR A 185 -7.65 -20.27 21.44
C THR A 185 -6.31 -19.80 20.89
N THR A 186 -6.03 -18.50 21.02
CA THR A 186 -4.77 -17.85 20.65
C THR A 186 -3.63 -18.31 21.56
N THR A 187 -2.53 -18.75 20.96
CA THR A 187 -1.22 -18.78 21.62
C THR A 187 -0.34 -17.75 20.92
N THR A 188 0.14 -16.77 21.67
CA THR A 188 1.04 -15.71 21.22
C THR A 188 2.41 -16.27 20.81
N VAL A 189 2.86 -15.91 19.61
CA VAL A 189 4.25 -16.12 19.15
C VAL A 189 5.01 -14.80 19.36
N PRO A 190 6.24 -14.79 19.91
CA PRO A 190 7.02 -13.57 20.11
C PRO A 190 7.51 -12.99 18.77
N ALA A 191 7.70 -11.68 18.73
CA ALA A 191 8.31 -10.99 17.59
C ALA A 191 9.78 -11.42 17.42
N GLU A 192 10.16 -11.87 16.22
CA GLU A 192 11.55 -12.17 15.88
C GLU A 192 12.32 -10.88 15.54
N ASP A 193 13.58 -10.82 15.98
CA ASP A 193 14.52 -9.72 15.74
C ASP A 193 15.09 -9.81 14.31
N PHE A 194 14.81 -8.80 13.49
CA PHE A 194 15.21 -8.74 12.08
C PHE A 194 16.66 -8.24 11.86
N SER A 195 17.47 -8.14 12.91
CA SER A 195 18.87 -7.70 12.84
C SER A 195 19.81 -8.69 12.13
N GLN A 196 19.38 -9.93 11.84
CA GLN A 196 20.27 -11.00 11.36
C GLN A 196 20.29 -11.24 9.83
N PHE A 197 19.59 -10.45 9.02
CA PHE A 197 19.55 -10.65 7.55
C PHE A 197 20.50 -9.75 6.75
N GLN A 198 21.61 -9.29 7.34
CA GLN A 198 22.55 -8.40 6.65
C GLN A 198 23.70 -9.09 5.88
N ASP A 199 23.93 -10.39 6.03
CA ASP A 199 25.11 -11.03 5.41
C ASP A 199 24.73 -12.16 4.46
N ALA A 200 24.56 -11.82 3.17
CA ALA A 200 24.78 -12.73 2.04
C ALA A 200 24.90 -11.93 0.73
N VAL A 201 26.00 -11.19 0.56
CA VAL A 201 26.51 -10.84 -0.77
C VAL A 201 27.98 -11.27 -0.79
N GLU A 202 28.24 -12.47 -1.30
CA GLU A 202 29.61 -12.87 -1.62
C GLU A 202 30.10 -12.15 -2.89
N PRO A 203 31.38 -11.76 -2.97
CA PRO A 203 31.97 -11.14 -4.15
C PRO A 203 32.62 -12.18 -5.06
N GLY A 204 32.20 -12.24 -6.32
CA GLY A 204 32.88 -12.94 -7.42
C GLY A 204 31.99 -12.89 -8.68
N GLU A 205 32.45 -12.62 -9.89
CA GLU A 205 33.78 -12.68 -10.49
C GLU A 205 33.98 -11.53 -11.49
N THR A 206 35.17 -10.95 -11.52
CA THR A 206 35.63 -10.08 -12.60
C THR A 206 35.91 -10.90 -13.85
N GLY A 207 34.97 -10.91 -14.80
CA GLY A 207 35.19 -11.38 -16.17
C GLY A 207 35.84 -10.26 -17.00
N ASP A 208 37.12 -10.45 -17.30
CA ASP A 208 37.92 -9.72 -18.27
C ASP A 208 37.24 -9.69 -19.65
N LEU A 209 36.93 -8.49 -20.15
CA LEU A 209 36.71 -8.24 -21.58
C LEU A 209 37.62 -7.09 -21.99
N GLY A 210 38.84 -7.45 -22.40
CA GLY A 210 39.77 -6.59 -23.12
C GLY A 210 39.09 -5.92 -24.32
N GLY A 211 39.41 -4.64 -24.50
CA GLY A 211 38.86 -3.81 -25.57
C GLY A 211 39.46 -4.07 -26.95
N ALA A 212 38.78 -3.55 -27.96
CA ALA A 212 39.37 -2.77 -29.05
C ALA A 212 38.25 -2.16 -29.92
N ASP A 213 38.56 -0.95 -30.38
CA ASP A 213 38.12 -0.27 -31.60
C ASP A 213 36.80 0.50 -31.66
N ALA A 214 36.99 1.82 -31.61
CA ALA A 214 36.13 2.86 -32.17
C ALA A 214 36.23 2.92 -33.71
N PRO A 215 35.24 3.55 -34.36
CA PRO A 215 35.54 4.57 -35.37
C PRO A 215 34.74 5.85 -35.02
N GLY A 216 35.25 7.08 -35.16
CA GLY A 216 36.09 7.58 -36.24
C GLY A 216 35.20 8.41 -37.18
N ASP A 217 35.06 9.70 -36.86
CA ASP A 217 34.34 10.70 -37.66
C ASP A 217 34.86 10.78 -39.10
N ALA A 218 33.90 10.83 -40.05
CA ALA A 218 34.02 11.49 -41.35
C ALA A 218 32.61 11.82 -41.88
#